data_AF-A0A968VKT7-F1
#
_entry.id   AF-A0A968VKT7-F1
#
_cell.length_a   1.000
_cell.length_b   1.000
_cell.length_c   1.000
_cell.angle_alpha   90.00
_cell.angle_beta   90.00
_cell.angle_gamma   90.00
#
_symmetry.space_group_name_H-M   'P 1'
#
loop_
_entity.id
_entity.type
_entity.pdbx_description
1 polymer ?
#
loop_
_entity_poly.entity_id
_entity_poly.type
_entity_poly.pdbx_seq_one_letter_code
_entity_poly.pdbx_strand_id
1 'polypeptide(L)'
;MAITHLAITTSITAFALDSNPQTLLVAALGSQLPDLDSTDSYIGKLCYPIAHWIQERYPHRTITHCLYFTLGLAAVAIALYYFQLLPQSPALALPLGHLTSCLADCFTKQGVQLFYPRRVWAVCGRNPHARLATGSPAEYWVLAIFISLLVLALNFNEGNLKDSVAQVLGNSTAVEQVLNSKGKDHLVYAEVTGTHSIDRTPAEGRYLVVEQVGNEFILQNEKGLFQTGKQILVTQNYCHCQWSSACENFTARVQRRGDRPEAVPVGWKSSICVWRDCDRPWGRLGN
;
A
#
# COMPACT_ATOMS: atom_id res chain seq x y z
N MET A 1 -20.38 10.66 9.46
CA MET A 1 -19.50 11.22 8.41
C MET A 1 -18.09 11.56 8.88
N ALA A 2 -17.82 11.99 10.12
CA ALA A 2 -16.44 12.27 10.55
C ALA A 2 -15.43 11.14 10.24
N ILE A 3 -15.81 9.89 10.56
CA ILE A 3 -15.00 8.68 10.28
C ILE A 3 -14.82 8.44 8.77
N THR A 4 -15.85 8.69 7.96
CA THR A 4 -15.75 8.51 6.50
C THR A 4 -14.84 9.56 5.87
N HIS A 5 -14.85 10.80 6.36
CA HIS A 5 -13.89 11.81 5.93
C HIS A 5 -12.45 11.39 6.27
N LEU A 6 -12.20 10.87 7.47
CA LEU A 6 -10.87 10.35 7.84
C LEU A 6 -10.41 9.26 6.85
N ALA A 7 -11.27 8.29 6.53
CA ALA A 7 -10.91 7.21 5.60
C ALA A 7 -10.67 7.72 4.17
N ILE A 8 -11.52 8.62 3.65
CA ILE A 8 -11.39 9.19 2.30
C ILE A 8 -10.10 10.00 2.18
N THR A 9 -9.85 10.88 3.15
CA THR A 9 -8.71 11.80 3.09
C THR A 9 -7.38 11.08 3.28
N THR A 10 -7.28 10.15 4.24
CA THR A 10 -6.07 9.35 4.46
C THR A 10 -5.75 8.44 3.27
N SER A 11 -6.74 7.79 2.67
CA SER A 11 -6.53 6.95 1.47
C SER A 11 -6.07 7.77 0.27
N ILE A 12 -6.71 8.91 -0.02
CA ILE A 12 -6.28 9.79 -1.12
C ILE A 12 -4.88 10.33 -0.85
N THR A 13 -4.57 10.72 0.38
CA THR A 13 -3.24 11.24 0.76
C THR A 13 -2.17 10.16 0.61
N ALA A 14 -2.46 8.92 1.02
CA ALA A 14 -1.54 7.79 0.89
C ALA A 14 -1.18 7.52 -0.58
N PHE A 15 -2.13 7.69 -1.50
CA PHE A 15 -1.88 7.56 -2.94
C PHE A 15 -1.20 8.78 -3.56
N ALA A 16 -1.57 9.99 -3.13
CA ALA A 16 -1.15 11.22 -3.78
C ALA A 16 0.23 11.72 -3.31
N LEU A 17 0.57 11.50 -2.03
CA LEU A 17 1.78 12.01 -1.40
C LEU A 17 2.69 10.85 -0.95
N ASP A 18 2.45 10.33 0.26
CA ASP A 18 3.20 9.23 0.84
C ASP A 18 2.36 8.51 1.91
N SER A 19 2.82 7.33 2.32
CA SER A 19 2.23 6.55 3.41
C SER A 19 2.85 6.85 4.77
N ASN A 20 3.58 7.97 4.92
CA ASN A 20 4.22 8.28 6.20
C ASN A 20 3.15 8.56 7.27
N PRO A 21 3.25 7.96 8.48
CA PRO A 21 2.24 8.14 9.52
C PRO A 21 1.99 9.61 9.88
N GLN A 22 3.03 10.44 9.85
CA GLN A 22 2.93 11.88 10.11
C GLN A 22 2.08 12.58 9.04
N THR A 23 2.31 12.29 7.75
CA THR A 23 1.52 12.86 6.64
C THR A 23 0.06 12.46 6.75
N LEU A 24 -0.21 11.18 7.01
CA LEU A 24 -1.58 10.67 7.16
C LEU A 24 -2.30 11.28 8.37
N LEU A 25 -1.59 11.48 9.49
CA LEU A 25 -2.13 12.14 10.67
C LEU A 25 -2.50 13.60 10.37
N VAL A 26 -1.63 14.34 9.67
CA VAL A 26 -1.90 15.74 9.32
C VAL A 26 -3.06 15.86 8.32
N ALA A 27 -3.16 14.96 7.33
CA ALA A 27 -4.33 14.90 6.45
C ALA A 27 -5.61 14.58 7.21
N ALA A 28 -5.56 13.63 8.15
CA ALA A 28 -6.68 13.28 9.01
C ALA A 28 -7.15 14.50 9.83
N LEU A 29 -6.23 15.25 10.44
CA LEU A 29 -6.57 16.49 11.14
C LEU A 29 -7.17 17.54 10.19
N GLY A 30 -6.57 17.73 9.01
CA GLY A 30 -7.07 18.64 7.98
C GLY A 30 -8.50 18.32 7.54
N SER A 31 -8.86 17.04 7.47
CA SER A 31 -10.20 16.57 7.10
C SER A 31 -11.28 16.91 8.11
N GLN A 32 -10.91 17.13 9.38
CA GLN A 32 -11.85 17.47 10.44
C GLN A 32 -12.07 18.98 10.57
N LEU A 33 -11.16 19.81 10.06
CA LEU A 33 -11.27 21.27 10.12
C LEU A 33 -12.58 21.85 9.54
N PRO A 34 -13.20 21.31 8.48
CA PRO A 34 -14.48 21.83 8.00
C PRO A 34 -15.58 21.77 9.08
N ASP A 35 -15.61 20.71 9.90
CA ASP A 35 -16.62 20.50 10.93
C ASP A 35 -16.46 21.40 12.17
N LEU A 36 -15.47 22.31 12.18
CA LEU A 36 -15.25 23.31 13.24
C LEU A 36 -16.39 24.33 13.32
N ASP A 37 -17.29 24.38 12.35
CA ASP A 37 -18.43 25.31 12.32
C ASP A 37 -19.67 24.83 13.09
N SER A 38 -19.66 23.61 13.66
CA SER A 38 -20.79 23.06 14.41
C SER A 38 -20.37 22.60 15.81
N THR A 39 -21.11 23.00 16.84
CA THR A 39 -20.90 22.53 18.23
C THR A 39 -21.30 21.06 18.45
N ASP A 40 -21.95 20.41 17.48
CA ASP A 40 -22.33 19.00 17.58
C ASP A 40 -21.17 18.05 17.21
N SER A 41 -20.23 18.52 16.39
CA SER A 41 -19.10 17.73 15.90
C SER A 41 -18.03 17.52 16.98
N TYR A 42 -17.21 16.47 16.83
CA TYR A 42 -16.12 16.20 17.78
C TYR A 42 -15.12 17.35 17.86
N ILE A 43 -14.73 17.91 16.70
CA ILE A 43 -13.77 19.01 16.63
C ILE A 43 -14.40 20.32 17.14
N GLY A 44 -15.68 20.55 16.88
CA GLY A 44 -16.38 21.73 17.36
C GLY A 44 -16.61 21.71 18.87
N LYS A 45 -16.79 20.53 19.47
CA LYS A 45 -16.80 20.35 20.93
C LYS A 45 -15.43 20.64 21.54
N LEU A 46 -14.35 20.21 20.89
CA LEU A 46 -12.99 20.51 21.34
C LEU A 46 -12.70 22.02 21.30
N CYS A 47 -13.14 22.69 20.24
CA CYS A 47 -12.99 24.13 20.04
C CYS A 47 -14.29 24.90 20.28
N TYR A 48 -15.03 24.55 21.35
CA TYR A 48 -16.36 25.08 21.65
C TYR A 48 -16.51 26.60 21.49
N PRO A 49 -15.63 27.47 22.04
CA PRO A 49 -15.83 28.92 21.91
C PRO A 49 -15.78 29.41 20.46
N ILE A 50 -14.93 28.80 19.63
CA ILE A 50 -14.80 29.15 18.21
C ILE A 50 -15.99 28.59 17.43
N ALA A 51 -16.33 27.32 17.64
CA ALA A 51 -17.43 26.66 16.96
C ALA A 51 -18.77 27.34 17.24
N HIS A 52 -19.03 27.68 18.50
CA HIS A 52 -20.24 28.41 18.89
C HIS A 52 -20.31 29.79 18.23
N TRP A 53 -19.22 30.55 18.24
CA TRP A 53 -19.16 31.88 17.60
C TRP A 53 -19.43 31.83 16.08
N ILE A 54 -18.93 30.79 15.39
CA ILE A 54 -19.17 30.57 13.96
C ILE A 54 -20.63 30.16 13.73
N GLN A 55 -21.13 29.18 14.49
CA GLN A 55 -22.47 28.61 14.34
C GLN A 55 -23.58 29.65 14.53
N GLU A 56 -23.39 30.64 15.41
CA GLU A 56 -24.35 31.73 15.61
C GLU A 56 -24.43 32.70 14.41
N ARG A 57 -23.36 32.83 13.62
CA ARG A 57 -23.24 33.84 12.55
C ARG A 57 -23.43 33.26 11.16
N TYR A 58 -23.09 31.99 10.97
CA TYR A 58 -23.04 31.35 9.68
C TYR A 58 -23.73 29.99 9.71
N PRO A 59 -24.50 29.65 8.66
CA PRO A 59 -25.06 28.31 8.56
C PRO A 59 -23.94 27.28 8.36
N HIS A 60 -24.14 26.08 8.88
CA HIS A 60 -23.21 24.95 8.70
C HIS A 60 -22.92 24.70 7.21
N ARG A 61 -21.70 24.27 6.88
CA ARG A 61 -21.18 23.98 5.53
C ARG A 61 -20.98 25.21 4.64
N THR A 62 -20.60 26.33 5.26
CA THR A 62 -20.28 27.58 4.55
C THR A 62 -18.82 27.98 4.68
N ILE A 63 -18.47 28.77 5.69
CA ILE A 63 -17.15 29.40 5.79
C ILE A 63 -16.02 28.40 5.91
N THR A 64 -16.16 27.40 6.78
CA THR A 64 -15.13 26.39 7.01
C THR A 64 -15.01 25.39 5.87
N HIS A 65 -15.97 25.37 4.94
CA HIS A 65 -16.00 24.46 3.82
C HIS A 65 -15.78 25.14 2.45
N CYS A 66 -15.24 26.35 2.45
CA CYS A 66 -14.98 27.10 1.23
C CYS A 66 -13.54 26.90 0.72
N LEU A 67 -13.33 27.06 -0.59
CA LEU A 67 -12.00 26.98 -1.20
C LEU A 67 -11.07 28.08 -0.68
N TYR A 68 -11.59 29.25 -0.32
CA TYR A 68 -10.76 30.29 0.28
C TYR A 68 -10.18 29.86 1.63
N PHE A 69 -10.93 29.07 2.41
CA PHE A 69 -10.41 28.48 3.64
C PHE A 69 -9.32 27.46 3.33
N THR A 70 -9.50 26.59 2.32
CA THR A 70 -8.45 25.69 1.83
C THR A 70 -7.20 26.46 1.39
N LEU A 71 -7.35 27.57 0.67
CA LEU A 71 -6.24 28.42 0.25
C LEU A 71 -5.53 29.08 1.44
N GLY A 72 -6.28 29.52 2.45
CA GLY A 72 -5.72 30.02 3.71
C GLY A 72 -4.91 28.94 4.43
N LEU A 73 -5.44 27.72 4.50
CA LEU A 73 -4.71 26.56 5.04
C LEU A 73 -3.46 26.22 4.22
N ALA A 74 -3.53 26.34 2.89
CA ALA A 74 -2.37 26.13 2.02
C ALA A 74 -1.29 27.21 2.26
N ALA A 75 -1.68 28.47 2.46
CA ALA A 75 -0.74 29.53 2.81
C ALA A 75 -0.06 29.28 4.16
N VAL A 76 -0.82 28.83 5.17
CA VAL A 76 -0.27 28.41 6.47
C VAL A 76 0.69 27.23 6.30
N ALA A 77 0.30 26.21 5.53
CA ALA A 77 1.15 25.05 5.24
C ALA A 77 2.47 25.45 4.56
N ILE A 78 2.42 26.36 3.58
CA ILE A 78 3.61 26.89 2.92
C ILE A 78 4.50 27.62 3.93
N ALA A 79 3.92 28.43 4.82
CA ALA A 79 4.69 29.11 5.87
C ALA A 79 5.34 28.11 6.83
N LEU A 80 4.63 27.06 7.27
CA LEU A 80 5.17 26.02 8.14
C LEU A 80 6.33 25.26 7.48
N TYR A 81 6.22 25.00 6.18
CA TYR A 81 7.31 24.41 5.40
C TYR A 81 8.51 25.38 5.25
N TYR A 82 8.25 26.65 4.94
CA TYR A 82 9.29 27.67 4.78
C TYR A 82 10.12 27.87 6.05
N PHE A 83 9.47 27.88 7.22
CA PHE A 83 10.13 27.94 8.53
C PHE A 83 10.68 26.59 9.01
N GLN A 84 10.66 25.55 8.17
CA GLN A 84 11.16 24.20 8.46
C GLN A 84 10.52 23.55 9.69
N LEU A 85 9.30 23.96 10.05
CA LEU A 85 8.55 23.37 11.17
C LEU A 85 7.88 22.05 10.78
N LEU A 86 7.57 21.87 9.49
CA LEU A 86 7.04 20.64 8.93
C LEU A 86 7.76 20.28 7.62
N PRO A 87 8.02 18.98 7.38
CA PRO A 87 8.45 18.51 6.06
C PRO A 87 7.39 18.80 4.98
N GLN A 88 7.81 18.75 3.71
CA GLN A 88 6.95 19.09 2.57
C GLN A 88 5.68 18.21 2.49
N SER A 89 5.79 16.89 2.67
CA SER A 89 4.65 15.97 2.59
C SER A 89 3.53 16.31 3.60
N PRO A 90 3.78 16.36 4.92
CA PRO A 90 2.74 16.70 5.89
C PRO A 90 2.23 18.14 5.72
N ALA A 91 3.08 19.09 5.28
CA ALA A 91 2.61 20.45 5.00
C ALA A 91 1.53 20.45 3.89
N LEU A 92 1.77 19.76 2.77
CA LEU A 92 0.79 19.63 1.68
C LEU A 92 -0.43 18.77 2.05
N ALA A 93 -0.27 17.82 2.97
CA ALA A 93 -1.34 16.95 3.43
C ALA A 93 -2.47 17.71 4.14
N LEU A 94 -2.17 18.82 4.81
CA LEU A 94 -3.15 19.63 5.54
C LEU A 94 -4.23 20.25 4.62
N PRO A 95 -3.88 21.07 3.60
CA PRO A 95 -4.86 21.61 2.66
C PRO A 95 -5.48 20.53 1.79
N LEU A 96 -4.75 19.46 1.47
CA LEU A 96 -5.28 18.32 0.70
C LEU A 96 -6.37 17.58 1.50
N GLY A 97 -6.15 17.32 2.78
CA GLY A 97 -7.14 16.73 3.68
C GLY A 97 -8.40 17.59 3.75
N HIS A 98 -8.26 18.90 3.97
CA HIS A 98 -9.40 19.83 3.98
C HIS A 98 -10.17 19.86 2.65
N LEU A 99 -9.47 19.91 1.53
CA LEU A 99 -10.08 19.95 0.20
C LEU A 99 -10.85 18.66 -0.09
N THR A 100 -10.25 17.51 0.20
CA THR A 100 -10.85 16.20 -0.07
C THR A 100 -12.07 15.93 0.81
N SER A 101 -12.08 16.38 2.07
CA SER A 101 -13.27 16.32 2.91
C SER A 101 -14.40 17.21 2.38
N CYS A 102 -14.09 18.45 1.97
CA CYS A 102 -15.09 19.35 1.37
C CYS A 102 -15.65 18.80 0.06
N LEU A 103 -14.81 18.19 -0.78
CA LEU A 103 -15.24 17.54 -2.01
C LEU A 103 -16.11 16.31 -1.73
N ALA A 104 -15.80 15.54 -0.68
CA ALA A 104 -16.66 14.44 -0.25
C ALA A 104 -18.05 14.94 0.18
N ASP A 105 -18.12 16.09 0.85
CA ASP A 105 -19.40 16.71 1.21
C ASP A 105 -20.24 17.14 0.01
N CYS A 106 -19.64 17.45 -1.14
CA CYS A 106 -20.39 17.71 -2.37
C CYS A 106 -21.24 16.51 -2.81
N PHE A 107 -20.85 15.27 -2.47
CA PHE A 107 -21.61 14.05 -2.83
C PHE A 107 -22.78 13.75 -1.88
N THR A 108 -22.93 14.52 -0.80
CA THR A 108 -24.05 14.39 0.12
C THR A 108 -25.30 15.08 -0.41
N LYS A 109 -26.47 14.75 0.16
CA LYS A 109 -27.73 15.41 -0.20
C LYS A 109 -27.74 16.92 0.09
N GLN A 110 -27.05 17.35 1.14
CA GLN A 110 -26.97 18.76 1.54
C GLN A 110 -25.99 19.54 0.65
N GLY A 111 -24.88 18.91 0.24
CA GLY A 111 -23.81 19.59 -0.47
C GLY A 111 -23.07 20.59 0.41
N VAL A 112 -22.36 21.52 -0.23
CA VAL A 112 -21.46 22.46 0.44
C VAL A 112 -21.33 23.79 -0.31
N GLN A 113 -21.16 24.92 0.39
CA GLN A 113 -20.92 26.22 -0.27
C GLN A 113 -19.44 26.44 -0.59
N LEU A 114 -18.93 25.67 -1.56
CA LEU A 114 -17.52 25.65 -1.93
C LEU A 114 -16.97 27.03 -2.37
N PHE A 115 -17.82 27.89 -2.93
CA PHE A 115 -17.47 29.21 -3.47
C PHE A 115 -17.93 30.41 -2.61
N TYR A 116 -18.22 30.19 -1.32
CA TYR A 116 -18.50 31.29 -0.39
C TYR A 116 -17.41 32.39 -0.51
N PRO A 117 -17.73 33.70 -0.61
CA PRO A 117 -18.98 34.36 -0.24
C PRO A 117 -20.09 34.30 -1.30
N ARG A 118 -19.82 33.78 -2.51
CA ARG A 118 -20.89 33.48 -3.46
C ARG A 118 -21.67 32.28 -2.92
N ARG A 119 -22.94 32.50 -2.59
CA ARG A 119 -23.84 31.51 -1.97
C ARG A 119 -24.32 30.45 -2.96
N VAL A 120 -23.38 29.80 -3.66
CA VAL A 120 -23.62 28.72 -4.61
C VAL A 120 -23.36 27.40 -3.90
N TRP A 121 -24.37 26.53 -3.89
CA TRP A 121 -24.25 25.18 -3.34
C TRP A 121 -23.66 24.24 -4.38
N ALA A 122 -22.46 23.75 -4.10
CA ALA A 122 -21.83 22.69 -4.87
C ALA A 122 -22.43 21.36 -4.43
N VAL A 123 -23.08 20.69 -5.38
CA VAL A 123 -23.63 19.35 -5.20
C VAL A 123 -23.22 18.51 -6.40
N CYS A 124 -22.58 17.37 -6.14
CA CYS A 124 -22.20 16.39 -7.13
C CYS A 124 -23.34 15.40 -7.35
N GLY A 125 -23.61 15.08 -8.63
CA GLY A 125 -24.63 14.12 -9.02
C GLY A 125 -25.95 14.77 -9.48
N ARG A 126 -26.31 14.46 -10.74
CA ARG A 126 -27.55 14.93 -11.38
C ARG A 126 -28.81 14.30 -10.76
N ASN A 127 -28.73 13.03 -10.34
CA ASN A 127 -29.86 12.33 -9.72
C ASN A 127 -29.90 12.59 -8.19
N PRO A 128 -30.93 13.27 -7.66
CA PRO A 128 -31.03 13.55 -6.22
C PRO A 128 -31.13 12.30 -5.34
N HIS A 129 -31.67 11.19 -5.88
CA HIS A 129 -31.85 9.95 -5.13
C HIS A 129 -30.55 9.15 -4.98
N ALA A 130 -29.57 9.38 -5.86
CA ALA A 130 -28.27 8.72 -5.79
C ALA A 130 -27.28 9.39 -4.82
N ARG A 131 -27.67 10.53 -4.21
CA ARG A 131 -26.81 11.29 -3.29
C ARG A 131 -26.78 10.62 -1.92
N LEU A 132 -25.61 10.67 -1.29
CA LEU A 132 -25.39 10.07 0.02
C LEU A 132 -26.22 10.79 1.08
N ALA A 133 -27.02 10.03 1.81
CA ALA A 133 -27.71 10.50 3.00
C ALA A 133 -26.87 10.19 4.24
N THR A 134 -26.74 11.17 5.14
CA THR A 134 -26.05 11.01 6.42
C THR A 134 -26.68 9.89 7.24
N GLY A 135 -25.89 8.91 7.68
CA GLY A 135 -26.37 7.76 8.46
C GLY A 135 -27.04 6.66 7.62
N SER A 136 -26.99 6.73 6.29
CA SER A 136 -27.53 5.66 5.43
C SER A 136 -26.55 4.47 5.28
N PRO A 137 -27.04 3.26 4.94
CA PRO A 137 -26.18 2.11 4.68
C PRO A 137 -25.09 2.35 3.63
N ALA A 138 -25.33 3.25 2.69
CA ALA A 138 -24.38 3.62 1.65
C ALA A 138 -23.10 4.27 2.22
N GLU A 139 -23.18 4.98 3.36
CA GLU A 139 -22.01 5.55 4.04
C GLU A 139 -21.00 4.47 4.46
N TYR A 140 -21.50 3.33 4.96
CA TYR A 140 -20.64 2.21 5.36
C TYR A 140 -19.97 1.52 4.17
N TRP A 141 -20.64 1.45 3.01
CA TRP A 141 -20.01 0.94 1.79
C TRP A 141 -18.89 1.85 1.30
N VAL A 142 -19.12 3.17 1.30
CA VAL A 142 -18.08 4.16 0.96
C VAL A 142 -16.90 4.02 1.93
N LEU A 143 -17.17 3.93 3.23
CA LEU A 143 -16.15 3.71 4.25
C LEU A 143 -15.32 2.45 3.97
N ALA A 144 -15.98 1.32 3.71
CA ALA A 144 -15.31 0.04 3.45
C ALA A 144 -14.42 0.11 2.21
N ILE A 145 -14.89 0.76 1.13
CA ILE A 145 -14.12 0.97 -0.09
C ILE A 145 -12.87 1.80 0.20
N PHE A 146 -13.00 2.94 0.87
CA PHE A 146 -11.83 3.80 1.12
C PHE A 146 -10.86 3.22 2.15
N ILE A 147 -11.33 2.41 3.11
CA ILE A 147 -10.44 1.63 3.97
C ILE A 147 -9.68 0.59 3.14
N SER A 148 -10.35 -0.13 2.24
CA SER A 148 -9.66 -1.09 1.36
C SER A 148 -8.63 -0.41 0.44
N LEU A 149 -8.95 0.79 -0.06
CA LEU A 149 -8.03 1.61 -0.84
C LEU A 149 -6.86 2.10 -0.01
N LEU A 150 -7.07 2.50 1.25
CA LEU A 150 -5.98 2.85 2.16
C LEU A 150 -5.03 1.67 2.35
N VAL A 151 -5.56 0.48 2.67
CA VAL A 151 -4.75 -0.73 2.82
C VAL A 151 -3.97 -1.03 1.54
N LEU A 152 -4.60 -0.90 0.38
CA LEU A 152 -3.94 -1.06 -0.92
C LEU A 152 -2.82 -0.03 -1.13
N ALA A 153 -3.05 1.25 -0.80
CA ALA A 153 -2.07 2.32 -0.90
C ALA A 153 -0.83 2.04 -0.04
N LEU A 154 -1.04 1.62 1.22
CA LEU A 154 0.04 1.26 2.13
C LEU A 154 0.89 0.11 1.56
N ASN A 155 0.24 -0.96 1.08
CA ASN A 155 0.93 -2.10 0.46
C ASN A 155 1.68 -1.74 -0.82
N PHE A 156 1.17 -0.77 -1.58
CA PHE A 156 1.81 -0.30 -2.80
C PHE A 156 3.05 0.55 -2.51
N ASN A 157 2.97 1.44 -1.51
CA ASN A 157 4.07 2.34 -1.13
C ASN A 157 5.20 1.60 -0.41
N GLU A 158 4.89 0.57 0.38
CA GLU A 158 5.90 -0.29 1.03
C GLU A 158 6.53 -1.32 0.06
N GLY A 159 6.03 -1.43 -1.17
CA GLY A 159 6.54 -2.35 -2.18
C GLY A 159 6.10 -3.81 -2.01
N ASN A 160 5.39 -4.16 -0.93
CA ASN A 160 4.94 -5.54 -0.66
C ASN A 160 4.18 -6.17 -1.85
N LEU A 161 3.31 -5.39 -2.51
CA LEU A 161 2.56 -5.86 -3.68
C LEU A 161 3.44 -5.96 -4.93
N LYS A 162 4.36 -5.01 -5.14
CA LYS A 162 5.30 -5.02 -6.28
C LYS A 162 6.23 -6.23 -6.20
N ASP A 163 6.71 -6.54 -5.00
CA ASP A 163 7.60 -7.67 -4.75
C ASP A 163 6.87 -9.01 -4.90
N SER A 164 5.62 -9.10 -4.43
CA SER A 164 4.80 -10.30 -4.59
C SER A 164 4.48 -10.57 -6.07
N VAL A 165 4.14 -9.53 -6.83
CA VAL A 165 3.89 -9.64 -8.28
C VAL A 165 5.19 -9.94 -9.03
N ALA A 166 6.31 -9.31 -8.65
CA ALA A 166 7.63 -9.59 -9.19
C ALA A 166 8.03 -11.06 -9.00
N GLN A 167 7.79 -11.60 -7.80
CA GLN A 167 8.09 -12.99 -7.46
C GLN A 167 7.20 -13.98 -8.23
N VAL A 168 5.91 -13.67 -8.42
CA VAL A 168 4.98 -14.53 -9.18
C VAL A 168 5.29 -14.51 -10.68
N LEU A 169 5.69 -13.35 -11.22
CA LEU A 169 5.99 -13.21 -12.65
C LEU A 169 7.38 -13.72 -13.04
N GLY A 170 8.28 -13.95 -12.07
CA GLY A 170 9.59 -14.55 -12.29
C GLY A 170 10.50 -13.79 -13.25
N ASN A 171 10.20 -12.53 -13.60
CA ASN A 171 10.98 -11.80 -14.61
C ASN A 171 12.32 -11.34 -14.01
N SER A 172 13.42 -11.48 -14.75
CA SER A 172 14.77 -11.09 -14.29
C SER A 172 14.87 -9.61 -13.93
N THR A 173 14.10 -8.75 -14.60
CA THR A 173 14.00 -7.31 -14.29
C THR A 173 13.29 -7.02 -12.98
N ALA A 174 12.39 -7.92 -12.55
CA ALA A 174 11.64 -7.77 -11.31
C ALA A 174 12.50 -8.15 -10.10
N VAL A 175 13.36 -9.17 -10.27
CA VAL A 175 14.40 -9.54 -9.29
C VAL A 175 15.42 -8.41 -9.10
N GLU A 176 15.81 -7.72 -10.18
CA GLU A 176 16.72 -6.58 -10.14
C GLU A 176 16.16 -5.40 -9.31
N GLN A 177 14.87 -5.09 -9.50
CA GLN A 177 14.20 -4.02 -8.74
C GLN A 177 14.12 -4.35 -7.25
N VAL A 178 13.88 -5.62 -6.89
CA VAL A 178 13.86 -6.08 -5.49
C VAL A 178 15.26 -6.00 -4.88
N LEU A 179 16.30 -6.43 -5.61
CA LEU A 179 17.70 -6.32 -5.12
C LEU A 179 18.11 -4.86 -4.94
N ASN A 180 17.82 -3.98 -5.89
CA ASN A 180 18.21 -2.57 -5.79
C ASN A 180 17.44 -1.80 -4.70
N SER A 181 16.16 -2.14 -4.49
CA SER A 181 15.33 -1.47 -3.49
C SER A 181 15.52 -2.00 -2.08
N LYS A 182 15.64 -3.34 -1.91
CA LYS A 182 15.71 -3.99 -0.59
C LYS A 182 17.10 -4.50 -0.22
N GLY A 183 18.04 -4.61 -1.16
CA GLY A 183 19.39 -5.13 -0.93
C GLY A 183 20.26 -4.27 -0.01
N LYS A 184 19.87 -3.01 0.27
CA LYS A 184 20.54 -2.18 1.29
C LYS A 184 20.30 -2.68 2.72
N ASP A 185 19.10 -3.20 2.98
CA ASP A 185 18.64 -3.54 4.34
C ASP A 185 18.42 -5.06 4.54
N HIS A 186 18.26 -5.82 3.45
CA HIS A 186 17.90 -7.24 3.49
C HIS A 186 18.90 -8.08 2.68
N LEU A 187 19.29 -9.23 3.24
CA LEU A 187 20.10 -10.23 2.54
C LEU A 187 19.18 -11.13 1.71
N VAL A 188 19.42 -11.18 0.41
CA VAL A 188 18.63 -11.98 -0.54
C VAL A 188 19.37 -13.28 -0.86
N TYR A 189 18.76 -14.42 -0.55
CA TYR A 189 19.31 -15.74 -0.86
C TYR A 189 18.61 -16.34 -2.08
N ALA A 190 19.37 -16.89 -3.01
CA ALA A 190 18.89 -17.69 -4.12
C ALA A 190 19.25 -19.15 -3.90
N GLU A 191 18.29 -20.04 -4.10
CA GLU A 191 18.52 -21.48 -4.17
C GLU A 191 18.83 -21.84 -5.61
N VAL A 192 20.04 -22.34 -5.85
CA VAL A 192 20.55 -22.59 -7.20
C VAL A 192 20.83 -24.07 -7.33
N THR A 193 20.30 -24.64 -8.42
CA THR A 193 20.57 -26.01 -8.85
C THR A 193 21.34 -25.95 -10.16
N GLY A 194 22.58 -26.41 -10.13
CA GLY A 194 23.45 -26.35 -11.31
C GLY A 194 24.65 -27.27 -11.22
N THR A 195 25.58 -27.08 -12.15
CA THR A 195 26.88 -27.76 -12.15
C THR A 195 28.00 -26.74 -12.25
N HIS A 196 29.10 -26.96 -11.54
CA HIS A 196 30.30 -26.15 -11.69
C HIS A 196 30.90 -26.36 -13.08
N SER A 197 31.26 -25.27 -13.77
CA SER A 197 31.77 -25.30 -15.16
C SER A 197 33.12 -26.04 -15.30
N ILE A 198 33.95 -25.97 -14.26
CA ILE A 198 35.31 -26.54 -14.25
C ILE A 198 35.26 -28.04 -13.92
N ASP A 199 34.63 -28.40 -12.79
CA ASP A 199 34.70 -29.75 -12.24
C ASP A 199 33.45 -30.60 -12.50
N ARG A 200 32.40 -30.02 -13.11
CA ARG A 200 31.07 -30.62 -13.31
C ARG A 200 30.41 -31.19 -12.05
N THR A 201 30.91 -30.80 -10.88
CA THR A 201 30.31 -31.16 -9.60
C THR A 201 28.97 -30.45 -9.43
N PRO A 202 27.99 -31.08 -8.77
CA PRO A 202 26.69 -30.45 -8.53
C PRO A 202 26.87 -29.24 -7.62
N ALA A 203 26.40 -28.09 -8.10
CA ALA A 203 26.33 -26.82 -7.42
C ALA A 203 24.89 -26.62 -6.91
N GLU A 204 24.48 -27.47 -5.98
CA GLU A 204 23.17 -27.41 -5.34
C GLU A 204 23.30 -26.77 -3.97
N GLY A 205 22.64 -25.63 -3.76
CA GLY A 205 22.67 -24.99 -2.46
C GLY A 205 22.07 -23.59 -2.43
N ARG A 206 22.12 -23.00 -1.23
CA ARG A 206 21.73 -21.62 -0.98
C ARG A 206 22.94 -20.71 -1.16
N TYR A 207 22.78 -19.71 -2.01
CA TYR A 207 23.78 -18.70 -2.28
C TYR A 207 23.23 -17.33 -1.95
N LEU A 208 24.03 -16.48 -1.34
CA LEU A 208 23.69 -15.06 -1.15
C LEU A 208 23.85 -14.34 -2.49
N VAL A 209 22.83 -13.64 -2.96
CA VAL A 209 22.92 -12.81 -4.16
C VAL A 209 23.56 -11.49 -3.75
N VAL A 210 24.77 -11.23 -4.26
CA VAL A 210 25.56 -10.03 -3.95
C VAL A 210 25.25 -8.91 -4.94
N GLU A 211 25.24 -9.24 -6.23
CA GLU A 211 25.06 -8.27 -7.31
C GLU A 211 24.57 -8.98 -8.57
N GLN A 212 23.87 -8.26 -9.45
CA GLN A 212 23.49 -8.73 -10.77
C GLN A 212 24.32 -7.99 -11.83
N VAL A 213 25.02 -8.73 -12.68
CA VAL A 213 25.80 -8.20 -13.80
C VAL A 213 25.11 -8.62 -15.10
N GLY A 214 24.25 -7.75 -15.62
CA GLY A 214 23.46 -8.04 -16.82
C GLY A 214 22.39 -9.10 -16.56
N ASN A 215 22.44 -10.21 -17.31
CA ASN A 215 21.51 -11.35 -17.12
C ASN A 215 22.10 -12.46 -16.22
N GLU A 216 23.24 -12.19 -15.57
CA GLU A 216 23.95 -13.11 -14.68
C GLU A 216 23.97 -12.54 -13.25
N PHE A 217 23.94 -13.42 -12.25
CA PHE A 217 24.04 -13.10 -10.83
C PHE A 217 25.40 -13.49 -10.25
N ILE A 218 25.93 -12.63 -9.39
CA ILE A 218 27.07 -12.92 -8.53
C ILE A 218 26.52 -13.49 -7.21
N LEU A 219 26.91 -14.72 -6.96
CA LEU A 219 26.47 -15.57 -5.86
C LEU A 219 27.62 -15.77 -4.88
N GLN A 220 27.39 -15.59 -3.59
CA GLN A 220 28.37 -15.85 -2.54
C GLN A 220 27.93 -17.03 -1.68
N ASN A 221 28.84 -17.97 -1.46
CA ASN A 221 28.70 -19.07 -0.50
C ASN A 221 29.89 -19.04 0.47
N GLU A 222 29.87 -19.89 1.50
CA GLU A 222 30.94 -20.05 2.49
C GLU A 222 32.32 -20.35 1.85
N LYS A 223 32.33 -20.90 0.63
CA LYS A 223 33.53 -21.28 -0.12
C LYS A 223 34.07 -20.20 -1.07
N GLY A 224 33.32 -19.13 -1.35
CA GLY A 224 33.74 -18.08 -2.28
C GLY A 224 32.60 -17.43 -3.08
N LEU A 225 32.99 -16.54 -4.00
CA LEU A 225 32.12 -15.84 -4.96
C LEU A 225 32.07 -16.62 -6.28
N PHE A 226 30.87 -16.79 -6.83
CA PHE A 226 30.58 -17.53 -8.04
C PHE A 226 29.68 -16.72 -8.99
N GLN A 227 29.99 -16.68 -10.28
CA GLN A 227 29.14 -16.04 -11.29
C GLN A 227 28.32 -17.08 -12.06
N THR A 228 26.99 -16.94 -12.10
CA THR A 228 26.11 -17.77 -12.94
C THR A 228 26.41 -17.52 -14.42
N GLY A 229 26.44 -18.55 -15.26
CA GLY A 229 26.73 -18.43 -16.70
C GLY A 229 28.22 -18.63 -17.06
N LYS A 230 29.13 -18.38 -16.11
CA LYS A 230 30.57 -18.66 -16.28
C LYS A 230 31.07 -19.80 -15.41
N GLN A 231 30.85 -19.71 -14.11
CA GLN A 231 31.41 -20.66 -13.12
C GLN A 231 30.37 -21.68 -12.65
N ILE A 232 29.10 -21.29 -12.61
CA ILE A 232 27.98 -22.20 -12.35
C ILE A 232 27.08 -22.20 -13.58
N LEU A 233 26.97 -23.36 -14.21
CA LEU A 233 26.04 -23.64 -15.29
C LEU A 233 24.74 -24.16 -14.66
N VAL A 234 23.72 -23.31 -14.65
CA VAL A 234 22.43 -23.62 -14.02
C VAL A 234 21.68 -24.62 -14.89
N THR A 235 21.28 -25.76 -14.32
CA THR A 235 20.55 -26.81 -15.03
C THR A 235 19.06 -26.62 -14.76
N GLN A 236 18.31 -26.30 -15.82
CA GLN A 236 16.89 -25.87 -15.87
C GLN A 236 16.59 -24.37 -15.69
N ASN A 237 16.40 -23.78 -16.87
CA ASN A 237 15.38 -22.83 -17.29
C ASN A 237 15.53 -21.36 -16.89
N TYR A 238 15.87 -20.57 -17.92
CA TYR A 238 15.23 -19.29 -18.20
C TYR A 238 13.83 -19.21 -17.59
N CYS A 239 13.56 -18.10 -16.90
CA CYS A 239 12.24 -17.71 -16.43
C CYS A 239 11.25 -17.61 -17.60
N HIS A 240 10.71 -18.75 -18.01
CA HIS A 240 9.55 -18.86 -18.89
C HIS A 240 8.48 -19.58 -18.08
N CYS A 241 7.58 -18.80 -17.50
CA CYS A 241 6.30 -19.31 -16.99
C CYS A 241 5.46 -19.75 -18.19
N GLN A 242 5.68 -20.97 -18.67
CA GLN A 242 4.75 -21.65 -19.56
C GLN A 242 3.93 -22.62 -18.71
N TRP A 243 2.61 -22.42 -18.74
CA TRP A 243 1.62 -23.23 -18.06
C TRP A 243 1.82 -24.72 -18.35
N SER A 244 2.31 -25.46 -17.36
CA SER A 244 2.28 -26.91 -17.31
C SER A 244 2.24 -27.32 -15.84
N SER A 245 1.15 -27.97 -15.47
CA SER A 245 0.82 -28.44 -14.13
C SER A 245 1.79 -29.54 -13.68
N ALA A 246 2.95 -29.16 -13.16
CA ALA A 246 3.80 -29.92 -12.23
C ALA A 246 5.08 -29.12 -11.94
N CYS A 247 5.04 -28.20 -10.97
CA CYS A 247 6.25 -27.62 -10.38
C CYS A 247 6.08 -27.59 -8.86
N GLU A 248 6.79 -28.49 -8.19
CA GLU A 248 6.96 -28.46 -6.74
C GLU A 248 7.93 -27.32 -6.36
N ASN A 249 7.36 -26.34 -5.65
CA ASN A 249 7.91 -25.59 -4.52
C ASN A 249 9.21 -24.79 -4.71
N PHE A 250 9.05 -23.52 -5.08
CA PHE A 250 9.96 -22.44 -4.69
C PHE A 250 9.47 -21.85 -3.36
N THR A 251 10.32 -21.80 -2.33
CA THR A 251 10.05 -21.05 -1.09
C THR A 251 11.18 -20.06 -0.84
N ALA A 252 11.05 -18.84 -1.37
CA ALA A 252 11.91 -17.74 -0.93
C ALA A 252 11.48 -17.31 0.48
N ARG A 253 12.44 -17.26 1.41
CA ARG A 253 12.21 -16.79 2.78
C ARG A 253 13.18 -15.64 3.07
N VAL A 254 12.61 -14.47 3.35
CA VAL A 254 13.35 -13.23 3.66
C VAL A 254 13.76 -13.27 5.13
N GLN A 255 15.06 -13.11 5.43
CA GLN A 255 15.59 -13.09 6.79
C GLN A 255 16.26 -11.75 7.08
N ARG A 256 15.88 -11.10 8.20
CA ARG A 256 16.45 -9.80 8.60
C ARG A 256 17.88 -9.96 9.09
N ARG A 257 18.69 -8.92 8.87
CA ARG A 257 20.10 -8.86 9.28
C ARG A 257 20.18 -8.67 10.81
N GLY A 258 20.63 -9.69 11.53
CA GLY A 258 20.96 -9.60 12.97
C GLY A 258 20.45 -10.72 13.88
N ASP A 259 19.54 -11.59 13.42
CA ASP A 259 19.01 -12.66 14.27
C ASP A 259 19.86 -13.94 14.20
N ARG A 260 20.13 -14.53 15.37
CA ARG A 260 20.74 -15.87 15.46
C ARG A 260 19.77 -16.93 14.88
N PRO A 261 20.28 -18.02 14.29
CA PRO A 261 19.44 -19.08 13.76
C PRO A 261 18.72 -19.80 14.91
N GLU A 262 17.44 -19.53 15.09
CA GLU A 262 16.58 -20.28 16.00
C GLU A 262 15.71 -21.24 15.19
N ALA A 263 15.85 -22.54 15.45
CA ALA A 263 15.06 -23.58 14.81
C ALA A 263 13.64 -23.55 15.39
N VAL A 264 12.66 -23.14 14.59
CA VAL A 264 11.24 -23.28 14.93
C VAL A 264 10.75 -24.65 14.42
N PRO A 265 10.29 -25.57 15.28
CA PRO A 265 9.69 -26.82 14.83
C PRO A 265 8.27 -26.53 14.36
N VAL A 266 7.99 -26.74 13.06
CA VAL A 266 6.62 -26.63 12.54
C VAL A 266 5.95 -27.99 12.66
N GLY A 267 5.35 -28.22 13.83
CA GLY A 267 4.39 -29.28 14.05
C GLY A 267 2.95 -28.77 13.90
N TRP A 268 2.14 -29.60 13.23
CA TRP A 268 0.67 -29.66 13.18
C TRP A 268 -0.08 -29.05 11.99
N LYS A 269 -0.34 -29.95 11.03
CA LYS A 269 -1.63 -30.30 10.40
C LYS A 269 -2.85 -29.44 10.79
N SER A 270 -3.52 -28.91 9.76
CA SER A 270 -4.98 -29.02 9.65
C SER A 270 -5.37 -29.29 8.20
N SER A 271 -6.11 -30.39 8.01
CA SER A 271 -6.64 -30.94 6.76
C SER A 271 -8.06 -30.41 6.50
N ILE A 272 -8.54 -30.43 5.23
CA ILE A 272 -9.95 -30.51 4.71
C ILE A 272 -9.97 -29.82 3.32
N CYS A 273 -10.39 -30.35 2.16
CA CYS A 273 -11.28 -31.44 1.70
C CYS A 273 -10.71 -32.12 0.40
N VAL A 274 -10.72 -33.45 0.16
CA VAL A 274 -11.80 -34.41 -0.27
C VAL A 274 -12.29 -34.17 -1.72
N TRP A 275 -11.98 -35.00 -2.73
CA TRP A 275 -12.56 -36.30 -3.22
C TRP A 275 -11.66 -36.84 -4.37
N ARG A 276 -11.61 -38.11 -4.83
CA ARG A 276 -11.93 -39.48 -4.38
C ARG A 276 -11.47 -40.41 -5.53
N ASP A 277 -10.88 -41.56 -5.18
CA ASP A 277 -10.69 -42.87 -5.86
C ASP A 277 -10.81 -43.02 -7.40
N CYS A 278 -9.85 -43.75 -7.99
CA CYS A 278 -10.12 -45.03 -8.71
C CYS A 278 -8.82 -45.78 -9.07
N ASP A 279 -8.69 -46.96 -8.48
CA ASP A 279 -8.26 -48.24 -9.06
C ASP A 279 -6.87 -48.43 -9.72
N ARG A 280 -6.08 -49.32 -9.11
CA ARG A 280 -5.20 -50.24 -9.85
C ARG A 280 -6.07 -51.21 -10.65
N PRO A 281 -5.60 -51.71 -11.82
CA PRO A 281 -5.08 -53.07 -11.76
C PRO A 281 -3.82 -53.32 -12.62
N TRP A 282 -3.21 -54.45 -12.27
CA TRP A 282 -2.11 -55.17 -12.91
C TRP A 282 -2.23 -55.33 -14.43
N GLY A 283 -1.09 -55.31 -15.13
CA GLY A 283 -0.99 -55.75 -16.53
C GLY A 283 0.45 -56.09 -16.92
N ARG A 284 0.71 -57.38 -17.15
CA ARG A 284 1.91 -57.95 -17.78
C ARG A 284 2.14 -57.33 -19.16
N LEU A 285 3.40 -57.18 -19.55
CA LEU A 285 3.82 -57.39 -20.94
C LEU A 285 5.10 -58.22 -20.93
N GLY A 286 4.98 -59.45 -21.41
CA GLY A 286 6.11 -60.18 -21.98
C GLY A 286 6.23 -59.81 -23.46
N ASN A 287 7.47 -59.67 -23.92
CA ASN A 287 8.08 -60.59 -24.87
C ASN A 287 9.58 -60.59 -24.61
#